data_AF-A0A3L6QA13-F1
#
_entry.id   AF-A0A3L6QA13-F1
#
_cell.length_a   1.000
_cell.length_b   1.000
_cell.length_c   1.000
_cell.angle_alpha   90.00
_cell.angle_beta   90.00
_cell.angle_gamma   90.00
#
_symmetry.space_group_name_H-M   'P 1'
#
loop_
_entity.id
_entity.type
_entity.pdbx_description
1 polymer ?
#
loop_
_entity_poly.entity_id
_entity_poly.type
_entity_poly.pdbx_seq_one_letter_code
_entity_poly.pdbx_strand_id
1 'polypeptide(L)'
;MAFFVGTYPGDLPQDSNGRFLGLVNNHFNPTNTYFPATVAVEFDAFRNDWDPKDTMSHVGVDVNNISSVAYAALPDGCFNGATHVGVGQPGLGIYNVSSPVDLRAEELPRQAAVGFSAATGDYVESHQILSWSFESTLTNVAVINKTGKWLPLLLLVFLLVSL
;
A
#
# COMPACT_ATOMS: atom_id res chain seq x y z
N MET A 1 -2.84 -5.88 5.74
CA MET A 1 -3.56 -4.56 5.76
C MET A 1 -2.82 -3.63 4.81
N ALA A 2 -3.46 -2.64 4.19
CA ALA A 2 -2.76 -1.61 3.44
C ALA A 2 -3.31 -0.21 3.73
N PHE A 3 -2.43 0.80 3.67
CA PHE A 3 -2.81 2.19 3.44
C PHE A 3 -2.77 2.44 1.93
N PHE A 4 -3.80 3.02 1.35
CA PHE A 4 -3.90 3.18 -0.10
C PHE A 4 -4.30 4.58 -0.54
N VAL A 5 -3.92 4.88 -1.78
CA VAL A 5 -4.43 5.97 -2.62
C VAL A 5 -5.04 5.32 -3.86
N GLY A 6 -6.32 5.57 -4.13
CA GLY A 6 -7.04 4.91 -5.23
C GLY A 6 -8.10 5.78 -5.89
N THR A 7 -8.90 5.18 -6.78
CA THR A 7 -9.97 5.88 -7.50
C THR A 7 -11.03 6.47 -6.58
N TYR A 8 -11.64 7.60 -6.98
CA TYR A 8 -12.78 8.21 -6.30
C TYR A 8 -14.02 8.27 -7.21
N PRO A 9 -15.22 7.86 -6.74
CA PRO A 9 -15.48 7.24 -5.44
C PRO A 9 -14.74 5.89 -5.30
N GLY A 10 -14.34 5.56 -4.08
CA GLY A 10 -13.66 4.30 -3.81
C GLY A 10 -14.69 3.17 -3.72
N ASP A 11 -14.39 2.05 -4.37
CA ASP A 11 -15.18 0.83 -4.33
C ASP A 11 -14.31 -0.33 -3.85
N LEU A 12 -14.91 -1.29 -3.14
CA LEU A 12 -14.22 -2.53 -2.78
C LEU A 12 -13.92 -3.33 -4.07
N PRO A 13 -12.66 -3.65 -4.39
CA PRO A 13 -12.35 -4.38 -5.60
C PRO A 13 -12.98 -5.79 -5.58
N GLN A 14 -13.38 -6.29 -6.75
CA GLN A 14 -13.99 -7.61 -6.87
C GLN A 14 -12.97 -8.71 -6.56
N ASP A 15 -13.40 -9.76 -5.86
CA ASP A 15 -12.57 -10.92 -5.48
C ASP A 15 -11.28 -10.53 -4.73
N SER A 16 -11.34 -9.49 -3.91
CA SER A 16 -10.17 -8.91 -3.22
C SER A 16 -9.92 -9.47 -1.82
N ASN A 17 -10.54 -10.59 -1.45
CA ASN A 17 -10.43 -11.18 -0.12
C ASN A 17 -9.06 -11.83 0.16
N GLY A 18 -8.76 -12.04 1.44
CA GLY A 18 -7.52 -12.68 1.91
C GLY A 18 -6.27 -12.01 1.37
N ARG A 19 -5.48 -12.78 0.61
CA ARG A 19 -4.20 -12.40 0.01
C ARG A 19 -4.22 -11.15 -0.87
N PHE A 20 -5.37 -10.65 -1.30
CA PHE A 20 -5.47 -9.40 -2.06
C PHE A 20 -5.79 -8.17 -1.20
N LEU A 21 -5.86 -8.34 0.13
CA LEU A 21 -5.92 -7.28 1.15
C LEU A 21 -7.10 -6.30 1.05
N GLY A 22 -8.15 -6.65 0.30
CA GLY A 22 -9.22 -5.72 -0.06
C GLY A 22 -8.72 -4.56 -0.94
N LEU A 23 -7.53 -4.69 -1.52
CA LEU A 23 -6.76 -3.64 -2.17
C LEU A 23 -6.81 -3.73 -3.71
N VAL A 24 -6.64 -4.94 -4.25
CA VAL A 24 -6.69 -5.19 -5.69
C VAL A 24 -7.64 -6.32 -6.02
N ASN A 25 -8.15 -6.33 -7.25
CA ASN A 25 -8.88 -7.49 -7.75
C ASN A 25 -7.92 -8.69 -7.89
N ASN A 26 -8.46 -9.90 -7.70
CA ASN A 26 -7.71 -11.12 -7.99
C ASN A 26 -7.37 -11.21 -9.49
N HIS A 27 -6.12 -10.89 -9.84
CA HIS A 27 -5.64 -10.90 -11.22
C HIS A 27 -5.57 -12.31 -11.85
N PHE A 28 -5.63 -13.35 -11.02
CA PHE A 28 -5.65 -14.75 -11.48
C PHE A 28 -7.06 -15.24 -11.84
N ASN A 29 -8.11 -14.47 -11.52
CA ASN A 29 -9.47 -14.81 -11.93
C ASN A 29 -9.83 -14.11 -13.25
N PRO A 30 -10.02 -14.85 -14.36
CA PRO A 30 -10.34 -14.26 -15.67
C PRO A 30 -11.72 -13.58 -15.73
N THR A 31 -12.58 -13.76 -14.71
CA THR A 31 -13.87 -13.04 -14.66
C THR A 31 -13.71 -11.58 -14.21
N ASN A 32 -12.55 -11.20 -13.65
CA ASN A 32 -12.24 -9.82 -13.31
C ASN A 32 -11.80 -9.07 -14.58
N THR A 33 -12.62 -8.11 -15.01
CA THR A 33 -12.42 -7.33 -16.25
C THR A 33 -12.07 -5.87 -15.99
N TYR A 34 -12.14 -5.42 -14.74
CA TYR A 34 -11.85 -4.05 -14.32
C TYR A 34 -10.86 -4.05 -13.15
N PHE A 35 -9.80 -3.26 -13.27
CA PHE A 35 -8.73 -3.12 -12.29
C PHE A 35 -8.55 -1.62 -12.03
N PRO A 36 -9.14 -1.06 -10.96
CA PRO A 36 -9.01 0.35 -10.64
C PRO A 36 -7.56 0.67 -10.25
N ALA A 37 -7.08 1.84 -10.67
CA ALA A 37 -5.75 2.30 -10.31
C ALA A 37 -5.62 2.49 -8.80
N THR A 38 -4.54 1.96 -8.22
CA THR A 38 -4.25 2.02 -6.80
C THR A 38 -2.75 2.02 -6.54
N VAL A 39 -2.33 2.80 -5.56
CA VAL A 39 -0.98 2.78 -5.00
C VAL A 39 -1.10 2.61 -3.51
N ALA A 40 -0.35 1.67 -2.93
CA ALA A 40 -0.49 1.34 -1.53
C ALA A 40 0.85 1.09 -0.83
N VAL A 41 0.80 1.19 0.48
CA VAL A 41 1.78 0.60 1.37
C VAL A 41 1.08 -0.54 2.10
N GLU A 42 1.50 -1.77 1.84
CA GLU A 42 0.98 -2.96 2.50
C GLU A 42 1.81 -3.35 3.73
N PHE A 43 1.12 -3.92 4.70
CA PHE A 43 1.63 -4.61 5.87
C PHE A 43 1.12 -6.02 5.74
N ASP A 44 1.96 -6.89 5.19
CA ASP A 44 1.59 -8.25 4.85
C ASP A 44 2.16 -9.23 5.88
N ALA A 45 1.24 -9.89 6.58
CA ALA A 45 1.54 -10.86 7.60
C ALA A 45 1.65 -12.30 7.07
N PHE A 46 1.33 -12.53 5.79
CA PHE A 46 1.23 -13.88 5.24
C PHE A 46 1.86 -13.99 3.85
N ARG A 47 3.01 -14.66 3.76
CA ARG A 47 3.65 -14.94 2.47
C ARG A 47 2.82 -15.82 1.54
N ASN A 48 2.44 -15.26 0.39
CA ASN A 48 1.91 -15.91 -0.81
C ASN A 48 2.99 -16.15 -1.89
N ASP A 49 2.58 -16.67 -3.04
CA ASP A 49 3.50 -17.10 -4.10
C ASP A 49 4.27 -15.94 -4.76
N TRP A 50 3.68 -14.74 -4.79
CA TRP A 50 4.26 -13.53 -5.38
C TRP A 50 5.12 -12.72 -4.41
N ASP A 51 5.10 -13.09 -3.13
CA ASP A 51 5.81 -12.35 -2.10
C ASP A 51 7.30 -12.69 -2.03
N PRO A 52 8.10 -11.82 -1.38
CA PRO A 52 9.52 -12.05 -1.16
C PRO A 52 9.80 -13.41 -0.50
N LYS A 53 10.79 -14.13 -1.03
CA LYS A 53 11.10 -15.50 -0.59
C LYS A 53 11.94 -15.55 0.68
N ASP A 54 12.53 -14.43 1.08
CA ASP A 54 13.47 -14.29 2.20
C ASP A 54 12.80 -13.93 3.54
N THR A 55 11.48 -13.77 3.57
CA THR A 55 10.71 -13.44 4.78
C THR A 55 9.34 -14.12 4.79
N MET A 56 8.68 -14.24 5.94
CA MET A 56 7.26 -14.62 6.04
C MET A 56 6.32 -13.42 6.12
N SER A 57 6.87 -12.22 6.35
CA SER A 57 6.12 -10.99 6.54
C SER A 57 6.92 -9.79 6.02
N HIS A 58 6.26 -8.81 5.43
CA HIS A 58 6.94 -7.63 4.87
C HIS A 58 6.07 -6.38 4.94
N VAL A 59 6.74 -5.23 4.77
CA VAL A 59 6.07 -4.00 4.36
C VAL A 59 6.39 -3.78 2.88
N GLY A 60 5.38 -3.56 2.06
CA GLY A 60 5.48 -3.46 0.60
C GLY A 60 4.98 -2.13 0.07
N VAL A 61 5.49 -1.69 -1.08
CA VAL A 61 4.90 -0.63 -1.91
C VAL A 61 4.28 -1.28 -3.12
N ASP A 62 2.97 -1.13 -3.25
CA ASP A 62 2.18 -1.76 -4.30
C ASP A 62 1.73 -0.70 -5.31
N VAL A 63 1.85 -1.02 -6.59
CA VAL A 63 1.47 -0.13 -7.69
C VAL A 63 0.65 -0.93 -8.69
N ASN A 64 -0.67 -0.72 -8.66
CA ASN A 64 -1.66 -1.37 -9.52
C ASN A 64 -1.66 -2.92 -9.47
N ASN A 65 -0.94 -3.53 -8.53
CA ASN A 65 -0.77 -4.97 -8.39
C ASN A 65 -0.39 -5.32 -6.93
N ILE A 66 -0.76 -6.52 -6.47
CA ILE A 66 -0.45 -7.00 -5.10
C ILE A 66 1.02 -7.40 -4.93
N SER A 67 1.75 -7.64 -6.03
CA SER A 67 3.19 -7.90 -5.96
C SER A 67 3.92 -6.57 -5.83
N SER A 68 4.52 -6.32 -4.67
CA SER A 68 5.17 -5.04 -4.37
C SER A 68 6.34 -4.73 -5.30
N VAL A 69 6.43 -3.46 -5.73
CA VAL A 69 7.57 -2.95 -6.53
C VAL A 69 8.80 -2.67 -5.67
N ALA A 70 8.61 -2.52 -4.35
CA ALA A 70 9.66 -2.41 -3.35
C ALA A 70 9.13 -2.98 -2.03
N TYR A 71 10.00 -3.58 -1.22
CA TYR A 71 9.62 -4.13 0.08
C TYR A 71 10.74 -4.04 1.11
N ALA A 72 10.37 -4.19 2.39
CA ALA A 72 11.28 -4.42 3.50
C ALA A 72 10.86 -5.71 4.23
N ALA A 73 11.77 -6.67 4.30
CA ALA A 73 11.58 -7.91 5.06
C ALA A 73 11.47 -7.62 6.56
N LEU A 74 10.47 -8.22 7.20
CA LEU A 74 10.27 -8.15 8.65
C LEU A 74 10.65 -9.48 9.32
N PRO A 75 11.05 -9.47 10.60
CA PRO A 75 11.26 -10.71 11.34
C PRO A 75 9.99 -11.57 11.42
N ASP A 76 10.14 -12.88 11.44
CA ASP A 76 9.03 -13.82 11.59
C ASP A 76 8.23 -13.53 12.88
N GLY A 77 6.90 -13.47 12.75
CA GLY A 77 6.02 -13.19 13.88
C GLY A 77 6.03 -11.72 14.34
N CYS A 78 6.59 -10.80 13.55
CA CYS A 78 6.49 -9.35 13.77
C CYS A 78 5.02 -8.89 13.97
N PHE A 79 4.07 -9.55 13.30
CA PHE A 79 2.63 -9.30 13.44
C PHE A 79 1.91 -10.20 14.46
N ASN A 80 2.61 -11.15 15.10
CA ASN A 80 2.02 -12.08 16.07
C ASN A 80 2.01 -11.47 17.48
N GLY A 81 0.82 -11.25 18.02
CA GLY A 81 0.63 -10.61 19.32
C GLY A 81 0.40 -9.11 19.17
N ALA A 82 -0.20 -8.49 20.19
CA ALA A 82 -0.50 -7.06 20.24
C ALA A 82 0.77 -6.18 20.32
N THR A 83 1.83 -6.53 19.61
CA THR A 83 3.03 -5.74 19.40
C THR A 83 2.89 -5.01 18.06
N HIS A 84 1.98 -4.03 18.09
CA HIS A 84 2.10 -2.73 17.46
C HIS A 84 3.22 -2.62 16.39
N VAL A 85 3.09 -3.09 15.16
CA VAL A 85 4.12 -2.83 14.13
C VAL A 85 4.08 -1.37 13.65
N GLY A 86 4.68 -0.47 14.43
CA GLY A 86 5.00 0.88 14.02
C GLY A 86 6.39 0.93 13.37
N VAL A 87 6.49 1.61 12.23
CA VAL A 87 7.78 2.12 11.74
C VAL A 87 8.33 3.06 12.82
N GLY A 88 9.23 2.57 13.68
CA GLY A 88 9.74 3.33 14.84
C GLY A 88 9.50 2.73 16.22
N GLN A 89 9.06 1.48 16.34
CA GLN A 89 8.91 0.84 17.66
C GLN A 89 10.25 0.65 18.42
N PRO A 90 10.29 0.93 19.73
CA PRO A 90 11.43 0.58 20.58
C PRO A 90 11.58 -0.95 20.66
N GLY A 91 12.64 -1.48 20.06
CA GLY A 91 12.99 -2.91 20.11
C GLY A 91 12.88 -3.67 18.79
N LEU A 92 12.12 -3.16 17.80
CA LEU A 92 12.00 -3.80 16.47
C LEU A 92 12.75 -3.07 15.35
N GLY A 93 13.25 -1.85 15.61
CA GLY A 93 13.97 -1.06 14.60
C GLY A 93 13.04 -0.31 13.65
N ILE A 94 13.62 0.56 12.82
CA ILE A 94 12.89 1.30 11.79
C ILE A 94 13.05 0.53 10.48
N TYR A 95 11.93 0.03 9.93
CA TYR A 95 11.89 -0.55 8.59
C TYR A 95 11.44 0.53 7.61
N ASN A 96 12.30 0.81 6.62
CA ASN A 96 12.02 1.81 5.61
C ASN A 96 11.80 1.13 4.27
N VAL A 97 10.69 1.46 3.62
CA VAL A 97 10.42 1.09 2.24
C VAL A 97 10.07 2.36 1.48
N SER A 98 10.64 2.53 0.29
CA SER A 98 10.36 3.69 -0.55
C SER A 98 10.47 3.30 -2.01
N SER A 99 9.53 3.76 -2.82
CA SER A 99 9.58 3.68 -4.27
C SER A 99 9.12 5.02 -4.86
N PRO A 100 9.82 5.60 -5.85
CA PRO A 100 9.32 6.76 -6.55
C PRO A 100 8.13 6.36 -7.44
N VAL A 101 6.94 6.84 -7.11
CA VAL A 101 5.70 6.57 -7.86
C VAL A 101 5.12 7.87 -8.39
N ASP A 102 4.93 7.96 -9.71
CA ASP A 102 4.21 9.07 -10.33
C ASP A 102 2.73 8.70 -10.43
N LEU A 103 1.93 9.18 -9.49
CA LEU A 103 0.49 8.85 -9.40
C LEU A 103 -0.28 9.13 -10.70
N ARG A 104 0.14 10.12 -11.50
CA ARG A 104 -0.54 10.42 -12.76
C ARG A 104 -0.14 9.43 -13.85
N ALA A 105 1.13 9.03 -13.88
CA ALA A 105 1.61 7.99 -14.79
C ALA A 105 0.95 6.63 -14.48
N GLU A 106 0.66 6.38 -13.20
CA GLU A 106 -0.07 5.20 -12.72
C GLU A 106 -1.60 5.32 -12.85
N GLU A 107 -2.09 6.27 -13.65
CA GLU A 107 -3.49 6.45 -14.01
C GLU A 107 -4.44 6.79 -12.84
N LEU A 108 -3.91 7.25 -11.69
CA LEU A 108 -4.79 7.74 -10.63
C LEU A 108 -5.54 9.00 -11.09
N PRO A 109 -6.86 9.06 -10.82
CA PRO A 109 -7.67 10.22 -11.15
C PRO A 109 -7.25 11.48 -10.38
N ARG A 110 -7.65 12.65 -10.89
CA ARG A 110 -7.39 13.96 -10.23
C ARG A 110 -7.98 14.06 -8.83
N GLN A 111 -9.06 13.34 -8.56
CA GLN A 111 -9.63 13.14 -7.24
C GLN A 111 -9.37 11.69 -6.86
N ALA A 112 -8.66 11.47 -5.76
CA ALA A 112 -8.32 10.15 -5.27
C ALA A 112 -8.95 9.94 -3.89
N ALA A 113 -9.32 8.69 -3.60
CA ALA A 113 -9.63 8.25 -2.25
C ALA A 113 -8.33 7.89 -1.54
N VAL A 114 -8.25 8.22 -0.25
CA VAL A 114 -7.18 7.73 0.63
C VAL A 114 -7.82 7.01 1.81
N GLY A 115 -7.21 5.92 2.26
CA GLY A 115 -7.76 5.15 3.36
C GLY A 115 -6.99 3.89 3.64
N PHE A 116 -7.66 2.95 4.31
CA PHE A 116 -7.09 1.66 4.63
C PHE A 116 -7.97 0.54 4.07
N SER A 117 -7.32 -0.54 3.62
CA SER A 117 -7.96 -1.79 3.27
C SER A 117 -7.39 -2.92 4.10
N ALA A 118 -8.20 -3.94 4.36
CA ALA A 118 -7.78 -5.16 5.02
C ALA A 118 -8.69 -6.30 4.59
N ALA A 119 -8.14 -7.49 4.53
CA ALA A 119 -8.91 -8.70 4.31
C ALA A 119 -8.27 -9.86 5.06
N THR A 120 -9.10 -10.79 5.50
CA THR A 120 -8.67 -12.07 6.05
C THR A 120 -8.96 -13.19 5.06
N GLY A 121 -8.25 -14.30 5.17
CA GLY A 121 -8.43 -15.51 4.35
C GLY A 121 -8.70 -16.72 5.21
N ASP A 122 -8.10 -17.86 4.85
CA ASP A 122 -8.15 -19.09 5.65
C ASP A 122 -7.47 -18.91 7.02
N TYR A 123 -6.45 -18.06 7.05
CA TYR A 123 -5.86 -17.53 8.28
C TYR A 123 -6.48 -16.17 8.59
N VAL A 124 -6.74 -15.94 9.87
CA VAL A 124 -7.39 -14.72 10.37
C VAL A 124 -6.45 -13.98 11.31
N GLU A 125 -6.47 -12.66 11.18
CA GLU A 125 -5.77 -11.75 12.07
C GLU A 125 -6.65 -10.53 12.37
N SER A 126 -6.29 -9.76 13.40
CA SER A 126 -7.00 -8.52 13.73
C SER A 126 -6.31 -7.33 13.07
N HIS A 127 -7.10 -6.51 12.39
CA HIS A 127 -6.67 -5.30 11.72
C HIS A 127 -7.25 -4.10 12.45
N GLN A 128 -6.44 -3.44 13.28
CA GLN A 128 -6.90 -2.33 14.13
C GLN A 128 -6.13 -1.06 13.84
N ILE A 129 -6.86 0.03 13.60
CA ILE A 129 -6.31 1.37 13.44
C ILE A 129 -6.70 2.15 14.69
N LEU A 130 -5.71 2.47 15.54
CA LEU A 130 -5.98 3.19 16.79
C LEU A 130 -6.08 4.70 16.58
N SER A 131 -5.30 5.23 15.65
CA SER A 131 -5.33 6.64 15.25
C SER A 131 -4.80 6.80 13.83
N TRP A 132 -5.23 7.85 13.14
CA TRP A 132 -4.72 8.21 11.83
C TRP A 132 -4.83 9.72 11.63
N SER A 133 -3.82 10.28 10.98
CA SER A 133 -3.83 11.65 10.48
C SER A 133 -3.28 11.65 9.05
N PHE A 134 -3.83 12.52 8.21
CA PHE A 134 -3.42 12.64 6.82
C PHE A 134 -3.36 14.11 6.45
N GLU A 135 -2.25 14.51 5.83
CA GLU A 135 -2.04 15.83 5.28
C GLU A 135 -1.54 15.68 3.84
N SER A 136 -2.09 16.48 2.93
CA SER A 136 -1.67 16.52 1.54
C SER A 136 -1.66 17.97 1.07
N THR A 137 -0.60 18.36 0.37
CA THR A 137 -0.46 19.68 -0.22
C THR A 137 -0.35 19.56 -1.73
N LEU A 138 -1.20 20.26 -2.47
CA LEU A 138 -1.07 20.35 -3.91
C LEU A 138 -0.10 21.48 -4.26
N THR A 139 1.16 21.16 -4.54
CA THR A 139 2.10 22.14 -5.10
C THR A 139 1.78 22.34 -6.58
N ASN A 140 1.15 23.47 -6.91
CA ASN A 140 0.93 23.89 -8.30
C ASN A 140 2.27 24.35 -8.90
N VAL A 141 3.17 23.41 -9.19
CA VAL A 141 4.46 23.71 -9.81
C VAL A 141 4.25 23.84 -11.31
N ALA A 142 3.81 25.02 -11.75
CA ALA A 142 3.88 25.41 -13.15
C ALA A 142 5.34 25.70 -13.55
N VAL A 143 6.20 24.68 -13.56
CA VAL A 143 7.53 24.79 -14.17
C VAL A 143 7.38 24.41 -15.64
N ILE A 144 7.23 25.43 -16.48
CA ILE A 144 7.30 25.29 -17.94
C ILE A 144 8.76 25.01 -18.30
N ASN A 145 9.22 23.77 -18.12
CA ASN A 145 10.49 23.35 -18.70
C ASN A 145 10.26 23.08 -20.19
N LYS A 146 10.90 23.87 -21.06
CA LYS A 146 10.84 23.74 -22.54
C LYS A 146 11.38 22.40 -23.09
N THR A 147 11.65 21.43 -22.23
CA THR A 147 12.18 20.11 -22.54
C THR A 147 11.23 18.99 -22.11
N GLY A 148 9.90 19.16 -22.20
CA GLY A 148 8.91 18.07 -22.31
C GLY A 148 8.83 17.00 -21.19
N LYS A 149 9.70 17.03 -20.19
CA LYS A 149 9.76 16.07 -19.07
C LYS A 149 9.23 16.75 -17.82
N TRP A 150 8.09 16.27 -17.38
CA TRP A 150 7.40 16.71 -16.17
C TRP A 150 8.10 16.13 -14.94
N LEU A 151 8.12 16.90 -13.85
CA LEU A 151 8.65 16.45 -12.58
C LEU A 151 7.66 15.48 -11.92
N PRO A 152 8.14 14.37 -11.32
CA PRO A 152 7.27 13.46 -10.58
C PRO A 152 6.66 14.19 -9.38
N LEU A 153 5.37 13.96 -9.13
CA LEU A 153 4.74 14.35 -7.88
C LEU A 153 5.33 13.46 -6.77
N LEU A 154 6.20 14.04 -5.93
CA LEU A 154 6.74 13.32 -4.77
C LEU A 154 5.69 13.32 -3.67
N LEU A 155 4.85 12.29 -3.60
CA LEU A 155 4.03 12.04 -2.43
C LEU A 155 4.92 11.45 -1.33
N LEU A 156 5.40 12.30 -0.41
CA LEU A 156 5.99 11.83 0.84
C LEU A 156 4.86 11.43 1.78
N VAL A 157 4.49 10.15 1.74
CA VAL A 157 3.62 9.57 2.77
C VAL A 157 4.50 9.28 3.99
N PHE A 158 4.52 10.21 4.95
CA PHE A 158 4.99 9.91 6.29
C PHE A 158 3.88 9.19 7.03
N LEU A 159 3.84 7.86 6.89
CA LEU A 159 2.90 7.05 7.65
C LEU A 159 3.45 6.85 9.06
N LEU A 160 3.17 7.81 9.96
CA LEU A 160 3.32 7.60 11.39
C LEU A 160 2.14 6.75 11.86
N VAL A 161 2.20 5.45 11.64
CA VAL A 161 1.28 4.53 12.32
C VAL A 161 1.83 4.34 13.73
N SER A 162 1.29 5.09 14.69
CA SER A 162 1.32 4.64 16.08
C SER A 162 0.27 3.56 16.21
N LEU A 163 0.67 2.31 15.96
CA LEU A 163 -0.07 1.16 16.47
C LEU A 163 0.12 1.08 17.97
#